data_AF-A0A2N0QAB5-F1
#
_entry.id   AF-A0A2N0QAB5-F1
#
_cell.length_a   1.000
_cell.length_b   1.000
_cell.length_c   1.000
_cell.angle_alpha   90.00
_cell.angle_beta   90.00
_cell.angle_gamma   90.00
#
_symmetry.space_group_name_H-M   'P 1'
#
loop_
_entity.id
_entity.type
_entity.pdbx_description
1 polymer ?
#
loop_
_entity_poly.entity_id
_entity_poly.type
_entity_poly.pdbx_seq_one_letter_code
_entity_poly.pdbx_strand_id
1 'polypeptide(L)'
;MDTNTAANHAYSQSFGACNINAIREYLKNPTEYMSNLFNTEYNKYSEVLIESVLREIDEYYINTKDSILNGISEWNELFDLNQSYDQLPLSKFFLYLSGHSISQEYDSLRIFLQHKYNVNIRKPLPKYDLFEILKDSNNLLGSFTIEKPVDFCNLLCKSLIESLTNMQTTWTNTERFIAKDKIRAHLVTKNTLMSYWNQLGCSERCPLCSSKCELPDDGHTQHQVSKHLLPAFTGFHNKKTRFPTLIICTENEAHNSTWRCDEDSIYLPLTEFLSKYHPLWLPFPRSEPSDEHVAKMRAIWWKLKDELCEEHDMVDNTDPSWGSRYGSLIPE
;
A
#
# COMPACT_ATOMS: atom_id res chain seq x y z
N MET A 1 -4.08 -7.42 22.43
CA MET A 1 -4.28 -6.63 21.19
C MET A 1 -3.17 -7.06 20.28
N ASP A 2 -3.46 -7.71 19.15
CA ASP A 2 -2.43 -8.01 18.15
C ASP A 2 -1.93 -6.67 17.62
N THR A 3 -0.70 -6.32 17.98
CA THR A 3 -0.01 -5.16 17.43
C THR A 3 0.32 -5.48 15.96
N ASN A 4 -0.11 -4.64 15.02
CA ASN A 4 0.19 -4.77 13.58
C ASN A 4 1.67 -4.45 13.32
N THR A 5 2.54 -5.33 13.77
CA THR A 5 3.98 -5.19 13.67
C THR A 5 4.48 -6.02 12.51
N ALA A 6 5.65 -5.67 11.99
CA ALA A 6 6.27 -6.40 10.89
C ALA A 6 6.44 -7.90 11.23
N ALA A 7 6.85 -8.20 12.46
CA ALA A 7 7.00 -9.57 12.95
C ALA A 7 5.66 -10.33 12.99
N ASN A 8 4.57 -9.70 13.44
CA ASN A 8 3.24 -10.33 13.47
C ASN A 8 2.67 -10.55 12.08
N HIS A 9 2.90 -9.63 11.14
CA HIS A 9 2.53 -9.83 9.75
C HIS A 9 3.30 -11.00 9.14
N ALA A 10 4.62 -11.03 9.32
CA ALA A 10 5.48 -12.12 8.84
C ALA A 10 5.10 -13.48 9.44
N TYR A 11 4.79 -13.52 10.74
CA TYR A 11 4.25 -14.71 11.40
C TYR A 11 2.93 -15.14 10.75
N SER A 12 2.01 -14.20 10.53
CA SER A 12 0.70 -14.48 9.94
C SER A 12 0.80 -15.06 8.53
N GLN A 13 1.71 -14.54 7.69
CA GLN A 13 1.95 -15.03 6.33
C GLN A 13 2.70 -16.36 6.26
N SER A 14 3.39 -16.75 7.34
CA SER A 14 4.15 -18.01 7.44
C SER A 14 3.43 -19.03 8.33
N PHE A 15 3.73 -19.02 9.62
CA PHE A 15 3.19 -19.92 10.63
C PHE A 15 1.67 -19.80 10.78
N GLY A 16 1.12 -18.58 10.78
CA GLY A 16 -0.31 -18.33 10.93
C GLY A 16 -1.15 -18.97 9.81
N ALA A 17 -0.63 -18.89 8.58
CA ALA A 17 -1.21 -19.46 7.37
C ALA A 17 -0.82 -20.94 7.12
N CYS A 18 -0.01 -21.55 7.99
CA CYS A 18 0.55 -22.89 7.82
C CYS A 18 1.27 -23.09 6.46
N ASN A 19 1.87 -22.03 5.90
CA ASN A 19 2.57 -22.10 4.62
C ASN A 19 3.99 -22.64 4.84
N ILE A 20 4.18 -23.93 4.57
CA ILE A 20 5.45 -24.63 4.81
C ILE A 20 6.65 -23.99 4.13
N ASN A 21 6.51 -23.50 2.89
CA ASN A 21 7.63 -22.85 2.20
C ASN A 21 7.99 -21.52 2.85
N ALA A 22 6.99 -20.71 3.20
CA ALA A 22 7.22 -19.47 3.93
C ALA A 22 7.80 -19.71 5.33
N ILE A 23 7.40 -20.79 6.01
CA ILE A 23 7.96 -21.20 7.30
C ILE A 23 9.44 -21.57 7.15
N ARG A 24 9.82 -22.36 6.14
CA ARG A 24 11.22 -22.71 5.86
C ARG A 24 12.08 -21.47 5.61
N GLU A 25 11.59 -20.54 4.78
CA GLU A 25 12.28 -19.27 4.53
C GLU A 25 12.42 -18.44 5.80
N TYR A 26 11.36 -18.34 6.61
CA TYR A 26 11.39 -17.65 7.89
C TYR A 26 12.40 -18.28 8.85
N LEU A 27 12.39 -19.61 9.02
CA LEU A 27 13.30 -20.30 9.94
C LEU A 27 14.77 -20.14 9.53
N LYS A 28 15.06 -20.24 8.23
CA LYS A 28 16.40 -20.05 7.69
C LYS A 28 16.93 -18.63 7.93
N ASN A 29 16.15 -17.61 7.59
CA ASN A 29 16.54 -16.22 7.80
C ASN A 29 15.30 -15.30 7.92
N PRO A 30 14.82 -15.04 9.14
CA PRO A 30 13.63 -14.22 9.36
C PRO A 30 13.75 -12.82 8.76
N THR A 31 14.93 -12.21 8.82
CA THR A 31 15.19 -10.86 8.33
C THR A 31 15.07 -10.80 6.81
N GLU A 32 15.66 -11.77 6.11
CA GLU A 32 15.61 -11.86 4.64
C GLU A 32 14.20 -12.21 4.16
N TYR A 33 13.52 -13.18 4.79
CA TYR A 33 12.13 -13.50 4.50
C TYR A 33 11.23 -12.27 4.64
N MET A 34 11.32 -11.56 5.78
CA MET A 34 10.56 -10.34 6.02
C MET A 34 10.85 -9.27 4.97
N SER A 35 12.13 -9.05 4.64
CA SER A 35 12.52 -8.09 3.60
C SER A 35 11.90 -8.42 2.25
N ASN A 36 11.93 -9.69 1.85
CA ASN A 36 11.36 -10.16 0.58
C ASN A 36 9.82 -10.04 0.57
N LEU A 37 9.17 -10.39 1.68
CA LEU A 37 7.73 -10.27 1.87
C LEU A 37 7.29 -8.82 1.68
N PHE A 38 7.89 -7.89 2.42
CA PHE A 38 7.50 -6.47 2.36
C PHE A 38 7.85 -5.82 1.01
N ASN A 39 8.98 -6.17 0.40
CA ASN A 39 9.32 -5.68 -0.94
C ASN A 39 8.30 -6.16 -1.98
N THR A 40 7.86 -7.41 -1.89
CA THR A 40 6.86 -7.96 -2.82
C THR A 40 5.51 -7.26 -2.66
N GLU A 41 5.06 -7.07 -1.42
CA GLU A 41 3.81 -6.35 -1.14
C GLU A 41 3.87 -4.89 -1.56
N TYR A 42 4.99 -4.21 -1.28
CA TYR A 42 5.22 -2.85 -1.72
C TYR A 42 5.18 -2.73 -3.25
N ASN A 43 5.87 -3.62 -3.96
CA ASN A 43 5.88 -3.62 -5.43
C ASN A 43 4.46 -3.75 -5.98
N LYS A 44 3.67 -4.68 -5.44
CA LYS A 44 2.26 -4.86 -5.83
C LYS A 44 1.43 -3.60 -5.55
N TYR A 45 1.54 -3.03 -4.35
CA TYR A 45 0.83 -1.80 -4.00
C TYR A 45 1.24 -0.62 -4.90
N SER A 46 2.54 -0.47 -5.16
CA SER A 46 3.09 0.60 -5.98
C SER A 46 2.57 0.55 -7.42
N GLU A 47 2.48 -0.64 -8.04
CA GLU A 47 1.91 -0.78 -9.39
C GLU A 47 0.42 -0.40 -9.41
N VAL A 48 -0.36 -0.80 -8.39
CA VAL A 48 -1.78 -0.42 -8.29
C VAL A 48 -1.93 1.09 -8.14
N LEU A 49 -1.10 1.73 -7.32
CA LEU A 49 -1.10 3.18 -7.13
C LEU A 49 -0.74 3.91 -8.43
N ILE A 50 0.32 3.46 -9.12
CA ILE A 50 0.76 4.03 -10.40
C ILE A 50 -0.38 3.98 -11.43
N GLU A 51 -1.02 2.81 -11.60
CA GLU A 51 -2.13 2.68 -12.55
C GLU A 51 -3.36 3.51 -12.13
N SER A 52 -3.60 3.70 -10.83
CA SER A 52 -4.66 4.61 -10.36
C SER A 52 -4.40 6.06 -10.78
N VAL A 53 -3.18 6.55 -10.58
CA VAL A 53 -2.80 7.92 -10.95
C VAL A 53 -2.88 8.11 -12.47
N LEU A 54 -2.40 7.14 -13.26
CA LEU A 54 -2.49 7.20 -14.72
C LEU A 54 -3.95 7.24 -15.19
N ARG A 55 -4.83 6.44 -14.56
CA ARG A 55 -6.27 6.45 -14.84
C ARG A 55 -6.90 7.79 -14.49
N GLU A 56 -6.53 8.42 -13.38
CA GLU A 56 -7.03 9.76 -13.02
C GLU A 56 -6.65 10.80 -14.08
N ILE A 57 -5.45 10.71 -14.66
CA ILE A 57 -5.03 11.57 -15.78
C ILE A 57 -5.87 11.29 -17.04
N ASP A 58 -6.11 10.01 -17.36
CA ASP A 58 -6.95 9.61 -18.49
C ASP A 58 -8.38 10.18 -18.35
N GLU A 59 -8.97 10.00 -17.16
CA GLU A 59 -10.32 10.49 -16.83
C GLU A 59 -10.38 12.01 -16.86
N TYR A 60 -9.38 12.70 -16.29
CA TYR A 60 -9.30 14.16 -16.32
C TYR A 60 -9.27 14.68 -17.77
N TYR A 61 -8.48 14.05 -18.64
CA TYR A 61 -8.41 14.41 -20.05
C TYR A 61 -9.77 14.22 -20.76
N ILE A 62 -10.39 13.05 -20.62
CA ILE A 62 -11.69 12.74 -21.25
C ILE A 62 -12.76 13.72 -20.78
N ASN A 63 -12.87 13.91 -19.46
CA ASN A 63 -13.86 14.81 -18.88
C ASN A 63 -13.65 16.25 -19.32
N THR A 64 -12.40 16.71 -19.39
CA THR A 64 -12.06 18.07 -19.84
C THR A 64 -12.39 18.27 -21.32
N LYS A 65 -12.03 17.31 -22.17
CA LYS A 65 -12.36 17.34 -23.61
C LYS A 65 -13.86 17.42 -23.82
N ASP A 66 -14.62 16.54 -23.19
CA ASP A 66 -16.08 16.51 -23.34
C ASP A 66 -16.71 17.78 -22.81
N SER A 67 -16.23 18.31 -21.69
CA SER A 67 -16.68 19.58 -21.11
C SER A 67 -16.47 20.76 -22.06
N ILE A 68 -15.28 20.86 -22.68
CA ILE A 68 -14.97 21.93 -23.63
C ILE A 68 -15.87 21.82 -24.87
N LEU A 69 -15.98 20.63 -25.46
CA LEU A 69 -16.77 20.43 -26.68
C LEU A 69 -18.26 20.69 -26.45
N ASN A 70 -18.80 20.20 -25.32
CA ASN A 70 -20.19 20.47 -24.93
C ASN A 70 -20.40 21.97 -24.69
N GLY A 71 -19.50 22.62 -23.96
CA GLY A 71 -19.60 24.07 -23.71
C GLY A 71 -19.55 24.91 -24.99
N ILE A 72 -18.71 24.54 -25.97
CA ILE A 72 -18.69 25.20 -27.27
C ILE A 72 -20.01 24.98 -28.02
N SER A 73 -20.52 23.74 -28.04
CA SER A 73 -21.79 23.41 -28.70
C SER A 73 -22.96 24.18 -28.08
N GLU A 74 -23.05 24.21 -26.75
CA GLU A 74 -24.10 24.95 -26.03
C GLU A 74 -24.01 26.46 -26.31
N TRP A 75 -22.80 27.04 -26.33
CA TRP A 75 -22.61 28.45 -26.69
C TRP A 75 -23.01 28.73 -28.14
N ASN A 76 -22.64 27.83 -29.06
CA ASN A 76 -22.92 27.95 -30.49
C ASN A 76 -24.44 28.00 -30.77
N GLU A 77 -25.23 27.18 -30.07
CA GLU A 77 -26.70 27.13 -30.20
C GLU A 77 -27.41 28.43 -29.76
N LEU A 78 -26.73 29.35 -29.07
CA LEU A 78 -27.31 30.61 -28.61
C LEU A 78 -27.41 31.68 -29.71
N PHE A 79 -26.69 31.53 -30.82
CA PHE A 79 -26.53 32.58 -31.84
C PHE A 79 -27.16 32.18 -33.18
N ASP A 80 -27.66 33.18 -33.92
CA ASP A 80 -28.16 32.98 -35.29
C ASP A 80 -26.97 32.96 -36.28
N LEU A 81 -26.97 31.94 -37.15
CA LEU A 81 -25.96 31.75 -38.20
C LEU A 81 -25.83 32.96 -39.14
N ASN A 82 -26.92 33.67 -39.39
CA ASN A 82 -26.97 34.77 -40.36
C ASN A 82 -26.78 36.15 -39.73
N GLN A 83 -26.72 36.24 -38.39
CA GLN A 83 -26.59 37.50 -37.68
C GLN A 83 -25.12 37.83 -37.39
N SER A 84 -24.74 39.11 -37.59
CA SER A 84 -23.45 39.64 -37.11
C SER A 84 -23.58 40.18 -35.70
N TYR A 85 -22.55 39.94 -34.89
CA TYR A 85 -22.48 40.33 -33.48
C TYR A 85 -21.30 41.27 -33.25
N ASP A 86 -21.31 42.39 -33.95
CA ASP A 86 -20.28 43.42 -33.86
C ASP A 86 -20.15 43.83 -32.39
N GLN A 87 -18.94 43.76 -31.84
CA GLN A 87 -18.60 44.02 -30.43
C GLN A 87 -18.90 42.91 -29.40
N LEU A 88 -19.01 41.64 -29.77
CA LEU A 88 -19.01 40.52 -28.81
C LEU A 88 -17.56 40.13 -28.46
N PRO A 89 -17.04 40.46 -27.26
CA PRO A 89 -15.66 40.12 -26.91
C PRO A 89 -15.51 38.62 -26.61
N LEU A 90 -14.37 38.05 -26.98
CA LEU A 90 -14.03 36.65 -26.71
C LEU A 90 -14.01 36.32 -25.20
N SER A 91 -13.70 37.31 -24.35
CA SER A 91 -13.83 37.16 -22.90
C SER A 91 -15.25 36.77 -22.47
N LYS A 92 -16.30 37.16 -23.18
CA LYS A 92 -17.68 36.74 -22.86
C LYS A 92 -17.90 35.24 -23.09
N PHE A 93 -17.26 34.68 -24.10
CA PHE A 93 -17.25 33.23 -24.34
C PHE A 93 -16.44 32.50 -23.26
N PHE A 94 -15.26 32.99 -22.86
CA PHE A 94 -14.51 32.37 -21.77
C PHE A 94 -15.24 32.46 -20.41
N LEU A 95 -15.90 33.59 -20.12
CA LEU A 95 -16.73 33.76 -18.93
C LEU A 95 -17.90 32.79 -18.92
N TYR A 96 -18.51 32.50 -20.09
CA TYR A 96 -19.53 31.48 -20.20
C TYR A 96 -19.00 30.11 -19.79
N LEU A 97 -17.88 29.67 -20.39
CA LEU A 97 -17.26 28.38 -20.08
C LEU A 97 -16.73 28.25 -18.64
N SER A 98 -16.58 29.36 -17.93
CA SER A 98 -16.10 29.42 -16.54
C SER A 98 -17.23 29.65 -15.53
N GLY A 99 -18.50 29.62 -15.97
CA GLY A 99 -19.64 30.16 -15.22
C GLY A 99 -19.77 29.67 -13.77
N HIS A 100 -19.37 28.43 -13.47
CA HIS A 100 -19.46 27.88 -12.12
C HIS A 100 -18.54 28.59 -11.11
N SER A 101 -17.28 28.87 -11.47
CA SER A 101 -16.30 29.56 -10.62
C SER A 101 -16.60 31.05 -10.41
N ILE A 102 -17.32 31.68 -11.34
CA ILE A 102 -17.51 33.14 -11.41
C ILE A 102 -18.98 33.52 -11.56
N SER A 103 -19.84 32.92 -10.73
CA SER A 103 -21.31 33.05 -10.81
C SER A 103 -21.85 34.49 -10.91
N GLN A 104 -21.24 35.46 -10.21
CA GLN A 104 -21.63 36.87 -10.27
C GLN A 104 -21.33 37.51 -11.65
N GLU A 105 -20.20 37.17 -12.25
CA GLU A 105 -19.80 37.63 -13.58
C GLU A 105 -20.66 36.95 -14.66
N TYR A 106 -21.08 35.71 -14.42
CA TYR A 106 -22.02 35.00 -15.29
C TYR A 106 -23.40 35.65 -15.34
N ASP A 107 -23.94 36.10 -14.20
CA ASP A 107 -25.19 36.87 -14.19
C ASP A 107 -25.06 38.18 -14.99
N SER A 108 -23.90 38.85 -14.90
CA SER A 108 -23.58 40.05 -15.68
C SER A 108 -23.48 39.75 -17.18
N LEU A 109 -22.87 38.62 -17.55
CA LEU A 109 -22.83 38.12 -18.93
C LEU A 109 -24.24 37.89 -19.48
N ARG A 110 -25.11 37.21 -18.73
CA ARG A 110 -26.50 36.95 -19.15
C ARG A 110 -27.24 38.26 -19.44
N ILE A 111 -27.15 39.22 -18.52
CA ILE A 111 -27.79 40.54 -18.69
C ILE A 111 -27.26 41.20 -19.96
N PHE A 112 -25.94 41.20 -20.17
CA PHE A 112 -25.31 41.78 -21.35
C PHE A 112 -25.81 41.16 -22.66
N LEU A 113 -25.78 39.82 -22.79
CA LEU A 113 -26.22 39.14 -24.01
C LEU A 113 -27.71 39.36 -24.31
N GLN A 114 -28.56 39.35 -23.27
CA GLN A 114 -29.99 39.58 -23.42
C GLN A 114 -30.28 41.01 -23.89
N HIS A 115 -29.63 42.02 -23.32
CA HIS A 115 -29.92 43.42 -23.66
C HIS A 115 -29.31 43.83 -25.00
N LYS A 116 -28.08 43.38 -25.29
CA LYS A 116 -27.34 43.83 -26.47
C LYS A 116 -27.70 43.05 -27.73
N TYR A 117 -27.94 41.75 -27.58
CA TYR A 117 -28.06 40.82 -28.71
C TYR A 117 -29.37 40.03 -28.71
N ASN A 118 -30.26 40.24 -27.73
CA ASN A 118 -31.48 39.46 -27.53
C ASN A 118 -31.21 37.94 -27.41
N VAL A 119 -30.03 37.57 -26.90
CA VAL A 119 -29.61 36.18 -26.70
C VAL A 119 -29.89 35.79 -25.25
N ASN A 120 -30.66 34.72 -25.05
CA ASN A 120 -31.07 34.27 -23.72
C ASN A 120 -30.26 33.04 -23.29
N ILE A 121 -29.39 33.21 -22.29
CA ILE A 121 -28.66 32.10 -21.68
C ILE A 121 -29.53 31.44 -20.62
N ARG A 122 -29.76 30.12 -20.74
CA ARG A 122 -30.59 29.35 -19.80
C ARG A 122 -29.97 29.34 -18.39
N LYS A 123 -30.83 29.22 -17.37
CA LYS A 123 -30.47 28.72 -16.03
C LYS A 123 -30.72 27.21 -16.00
N PRO A 124 -29.87 26.39 -15.36
CA PRO A 124 -28.76 26.74 -14.43
C PRO A 124 -27.43 27.09 -15.14
N LEU A 125 -26.41 27.44 -14.34
CA LEU A 125 -25.01 27.63 -14.78
C LEU A 125 -24.54 26.44 -15.64
N PRO A 126 -23.57 26.63 -16.56
CA PRO A 126 -22.96 25.53 -17.28
C PRO A 126 -22.46 24.47 -16.30
N LYS A 127 -22.66 23.21 -16.67
CA LYS A 127 -22.35 22.05 -15.81
C LYS A 127 -20.84 21.94 -15.51
N TYR A 128 -20.02 22.56 -16.34
CA TYR A 128 -18.58 22.42 -16.35
C TYR A 128 -17.91 23.72 -15.91
N ASP A 129 -16.74 23.60 -15.29
CA ASP A 129 -15.94 24.74 -14.84
C ASP A 129 -14.53 24.67 -15.43
N LEU A 130 -14.30 25.51 -16.43
CA LEU A 130 -13.05 25.51 -17.20
C LEU A 130 -12.17 26.72 -16.86
N PHE A 131 -12.44 27.41 -15.75
CA PHE A 131 -11.73 28.63 -15.36
C PHE A 131 -10.20 28.44 -15.33
N GLU A 132 -9.72 27.41 -14.61
CA GLU A 132 -8.28 27.17 -14.46
C GLU A 132 -7.57 26.86 -15.78
N ILE A 133 -8.29 26.28 -16.75
CA ILE A 133 -7.77 25.95 -18.09
C ILE A 133 -7.76 27.19 -18.99
N LEU A 134 -8.78 28.04 -18.87
CA LEU A 134 -9.04 29.14 -19.81
C LEU A 134 -8.53 30.49 -19.34
N LYS A 135 -8.17 30.66 -18.07
CA LYS A 135 -7.76 31.96 -17.49
C LYS A 135 -6.65 32.66 -18.28
N ASP A 136 -5.61 31.93 -18.68
CA ASP A 136 -4.48 32.50 -19.41
C ASP A 136 -4.87 32.87 -20.85
N SER A 137 -5.70 32.03 -21.48
CA SER A 137 -6.26 32.33 -22.80
C SER A 137 -7.17 33.56 -22.77
N ASN A 138 -7.96 33.72 -21.71
CA ASN A 138 -8.81 34.90 -21.51
C ASN A 138 -7.98 36.17 -21.29
N ASN A 139 -6.91 36.09 -20.51
CA ASN A 139 -6.01 37.21 -20.28
C ASN A 139 -5.31 37.67 -21.57
N LEU A 140 -4.96 36.74 -22.46
CA LEU A 140 -4.26 37.04 -23.71
C LEU A 140 -5.19 37.44 -24.85
N LEU A 141 -6.35 36.78 -24.97
CA LEU A 141 -7.20 36.85 -26.15
C LEU A 141 -8.58 37.48 -25.87
N GLY A 142 -8.92 37.73 -24.61
CA GLY A 142 -10.28 38.15 -24.22
C GLY A 142 -10.78 39.45 -24.83
N SER A 143 -9.86 40.31 -25.32
CA SER A 143 -10.19 41.57 -26.00
C SER A 143 -10.54 41.43 -27.48
N PHE A 144 -10.27 40.27 -28.10
CA PHE A 144 -10.64 40.05 -29.50
C PHE A 144 -12.16 40.00 -29.66
N THR A 145 -12.67 40.53 -30.76
CA THR A 145 -14.10 40.53 -31.08
C THR A 145 -14.45 39.30 -31.92
N ILE A 146 -15.57 38.66 -31.59
CA ILE A 146 -16.17 37.58 -32.36
C ILE A 146 -17.35 38.16 -33.16
N GLU A 147 -17.15 38.44 -34.44
CA GLU A 147 -18.23 38.98 -35.30
C GLU A 147 -19.27 37.92 -35.67
N LYS A 148 -18.82 36.70 -35.94
CA LYS A 148 -19.67 35.54 -36.29
C LYS A 148 -19.43 34.40 -35.31
N PRO A 149 -20.19 34.32 -34.19
CA PRO A 149 -20.01 33.30 -33.17
C PRO A 149 -20.10 31.88 -33.70
N VAL A 150 -21.01 31.64 -34.65
CA VAL A 150 -21.21 30.30 -35.21
C VAL A 150 -20.02 29.84 -36.05
N ASP A 151 -19.52 30.69 -36.95
CA ASP A 151 -18.33 30.41 -37.74
C ASP A 151 -17.10 30.21 -36.85
N PHE A 152 -16.95 31.05 -35.82
CA PHE A 152 -15.88 30.94 -34.83
C PHE A 152 -15.93 29.59 -34.09
N CYS A 153 -17.09 29.20 -33.56
CA CYS A 153 -17.24 27.94 -32.84
C CYS A 153 -16.97 26.74 -33.73
N ASN A 154 -17.43 26.75 -34.98
CA ASN A 154 -17.17 25.69 -35.95
C ASN A 154 -15.67 25.53 -36.24
N LEU A 155 -14.96 26.65 -36.45
CA LEU A 155 -13.51 26.65 -36.63
C LEU A 155 -12.77 26.16 -35.39
N LEU A 156 -13.18 26.65 -34.21
CA LEU A 156 -12.59 26.28 -32.92
C LEU A 156 -12.78 24.79 -32.64
N CYS A 157 -13.99 24.25 -32.79
CA CYS A 157 -14.29 22.82 -32.63
C CYS A 157 -13.41 21.96 -33.54
N LYS A 158 -13.31 22.31 -34.83
CA LYS A 158 -12.47 21.57 -35.78
C LYS A 158 -11.01 21.57 -35.34
N SER A 159 -10.46 22.74 -34.99
CA SER A 159 -9.08 22.89 -34.55
C SER A 159 -8.80 22.17 -33.22
N LEU A 160 -9.74 22.21 -32.28
CA LEU A 160 -9.64 21.54 -30.99
C LEU A 160 -9.71 20.03 -31.12
N ILE A 161 -10.63 19.49 -31.93
CA ILE A 161 -10.73 18.04 -32.15
C ILE A 161 -9.42 17.49 -32.70
N GLU A 162 -8.83 18.16 -33.70
CA GLU A 162 -7.53 17.76 -34.25
C GLU A 162 -6.43 17.81 -33.19
N SER A 163 -6.32 18.93 -32.47
CA SER A 163 -5.28 19.13 -31.46
C SER A 163 -5.41 18.14 -30.30
N LEU A 164 -6.62 17.94 -29.78
CA LEU A 164 -6.92 17.01 -28.69
C LEU A 164 -6.68 15.57 -29.14
N THR A 165 -7.06 15.19 -30.37
CA THR A 165 -6.76 13.85 -30.90
C THR A 165 -5.26 13.61 -30.94
N ASN A 166 -4.46 14.56 -31.43
CA ASN A 166 -3.00 14.47 -31.44
C ASN A 166 -2.42 14.37 -30.02
N MET A 167 -2.93 15.14 -29.06
CA MET A 167 -2.53 15.06 -27.65
C MET A 167 -2.85 13.68 -27.06
N GLN A 168 -4.05 13.15 -27.30
CA GLN A 168 -4.47 11.84 -26.82
C GLN A 168 -3.61 10.72 -27.39
N THR A 169 -3.29 10.79 -28.68
CA THR A 169 -2.38 9.85 -29.34
C THR A 169 -0.98 9.92 -28.74
N THR A 170 -0.45 11.13 -28.52
CA THR A 170 0.87 11.35 -27.91
C THR A 170 0.91 10.82 -26.48
N TRP A 171 -0.14 11.07 -25.70
CA TRP A 171 -0.31 10.54 -24.36
C TRP A 171 -0.31 9.01 -24.35
N THR A 172 -1.19 8.40 -25.14
CA THR A 172 -1.38 6.95 -25.18
C THR A 172 -0.13 6.20 -25.65
N ASN A 173 0.56 6.73 -26.67
CA ASN A 173 1.68 6.04 -27.29
C ASN A 173 3.01 6.28 -26.59
N THR A 174 3.19 7.42 -25.91
CA THR A 174 4.51 7.86 -25.43
C THR A 174 4.46 8.35 -23.99
N GLU A 175 3.75 9.45 -23.73
CA GLU A 175 3.87 10.16 -22.44
C GLU A 175 3.34 9.35 -21.25
N ARG A 176 2.31 8.51 -21.46
CA ARG A 176 1.79 7.62 -20.41
C ARG A 176 2.85 6.67 -19.89
N PHE A 177 3.67 6.09 -20.77
CA PHE A 177 4.76 5.19 -20.39
C PHE A 177 5.90 5.94 -19.70
N ILE A 178 6.26 7.12 -20.20
CA ILE A 178 7.27 7.98 -19.57
C ILE A 178 6.83 8.41 -18.18
N ALA A 179 5.58 8.81 -18.02
CA ALA A 179 4.99 9.16 -16.73
C ALA A 179 4.99 7.96 -15.77
N LYS A 180 4.59 6.77 -16.27
CA LYS A 180 4.64 5.51 -15.52
C LYS A 180 6.03 5.26 -14.95
N ASP A 181 7.07 5.33 -15.78
CA ASP A 181 8.44 5.08 -15.36
C ASP A 181 8.98 6.15 -14.40
N LYS A 182 8.61 7.43 -14.60
CA LYS A 182 8.97 8.51 -13.66
C LYS A 182 8.33 8.31 -12.28
N ILE A 183 7.05 7.97 -12.22
CA ILE A 183 6.35 7.70 -10.96
C ILE A 183 6.99 6.49 -10.27
N ARG A 184 7.24 5.41 -11.03
CA ARG A 184 7.93 4.22 -10.51
C ARG A 184 9.29 4.56 -9.91
N ALA A 185 10.13 5.30 -10.62
CA ALA A 185 11.46 5.71 -10.13
C ALA A 185 11.38 6.55 -8.85
N HIS A 186 10.39 7.45 -8.76
CA HIS A 186 10.14 8.24 -7.56
C HIS A 186 9.73 7.37 -6.37
N LEU A 187 8.83 6.40 -6.59
CA LEU A 187 8.38 5.45 -5.57
C LEU A 187 9.51 4.54 -5.10
N VAL A 188 10.32 3.99 -6.01
CA VAL A 188 11.50 3.18 -5.65
C VAL A 188 12.45 3.99 -4.76
N THR A 189 12.77 5.23 -5.15
CA THR A 189 13.64 6.11 -4.36
C THR A 189 13.07 6.33 -2.95
N LYS A 190 11.76 6.62 -2.86
CA LYS A 190 11.07 6.79 -1.58
C LYS A 190 11.05 5.50 -0.76
N ASN A 191 10.85 4.35 -1.39
CA ASN A 191 10.87 3.05 -0.72
C ASN A 191 12.26 2.72 -0.18
N THR A 192 13.31 2.86 -0.98
CA THR A 192 14.69 2.60 -0.53
C THR A 192 15.06 3.46 0.69
N LEU A 193 14.55 4.70 0.75
CA LEU A 193 14.70 5.58 1.91
C LEU A 193 13.89 5.11 3.13
N MET A 194 12.72 4.48 2.93
CA MET A 194 11.84 3.99 4.00
C MET A 194 12.12 2.55 4.47
N SER A 195 12.57 1.67 3.57
CA SER A 195 12.71 0.22 3.79
C SER A 195 13.96 -0.14 4.59
N TYR A 196 15.01 0.66 4.48
CA TYR A 196 16.27 0.38 5.18
C TYR A 196 16.22 0.66 6.69
N TRP A 197 15.29 1.50 7.15
CA TRP A 197 15.31 1.99 8.54
C TRP A 197 14.16 1.50 9.42
N ASN A 198 12.97 1.19 8.88
CA ASN A 198 11.78 1.01 9.73
C ASN A 198 10.89 -0.22 9.46
N GLN A 199 11.15 -1.03 8.43
CA GLN A 199 10.20 -2.08 8.04
C GLN A 199 10.39 -3.42 8.77
N LEU A 200 11.57 -3.69 9.33
CA LEU A 200 11.88 -5.01 9.92
C LEU A 200 11.67 -5.06 11.44
N GLY A 201 11.37 -3.91 12.06
CA GLY A 201 11.24 -3.76 13.51
C GLY A 201 12.55 -3.98 14.26
N CYS A 202 12.45 -4.21 15.57
CA CYS A 202 13.56 -4.53 16.45
C CYS A 202 14.39 -5.74 15.95
N SER A 203 15.72 -5.66 15.97
CA SER A 203 16.64 -6.73 15.53
C SER A 203 16.59 -7.99 16.41
N GLU A 204 16.20 -7.84 17.67
CA GLU A 204 16.28 -8.87 18.71
C GLU A 204 15.30 -10.03 18.51
N ARG A 205 15.63 -11.17 19.13
CA ARG A 205 14.88 -12.41 19.07
C ARG A 205 14.74 -13.01 20.45
N CYS A 206 13.62 -13.71 20.68
CA CYS A 206 13.37 -14.41 21.93
C CYS A 206 14.55 -15.37 22.20
N PRO A 207 15.22 -15.29 23.36
CA PRO A 207 16.42 -16.08 23.62
C PRO A 207 16.15 -17.59 23.74
N LEU A 208 14.88 -17.99 23.80
CA LEU A 208 14.48 -19.39 24.00
C LEU A 208 14.01 -20.06 22.72
N CYS A 209 13.22 -19.36 21.90
CA CYS A 209 12.62 -19.91 20.69
C CYS A 209 12.94 -19.11 19.41
N SER A 210 13.78 -18.10 19.52
CA SER A 210 14.24 -17.26 18.42
C SER A 210 13.14 -16.48 17.67
N SER A 211 11.89 -16.47 18.17
CA SER A 211 10.82 -15.62 17.62
C SER A 211 11.25 -14.16 17.55
N LYS A 212 10.97 -13.50 16.44
CA LYS A 212 11.31 -12.10 16.20
C LYS A 212 10.56 -11.16 17.16
N CYS A 213 11.26 -10.20 17.76
CA CYS A 213 10.65 -9.16 18.59
C CYS A 213 9.57 -8.40 17.80
N GLU A 214 8.43 -8.17 18.43
CA GLU A 214 7.29 -7.50 17.80
C GLU A 214 7.39 -5.98 17.88
N LEU A 215 8.28 -5.41 18.68
CA LEU A 215 8.32 -3.96 18.90
C LEU A 215 9.10 -3.22 17.79
N PRO A 216 8.73 -1.95 17.49
CA PRO A 216 9.53 -1.08 16.63
C PRO A 216 10.90 -0.75 17.25
N ASP A 217 11.88 -0.39 16.42
CA ASP A 217 13.23 -0.01 16.84
C ASP A 217 13.33 1.48 17.21
N ASP A 218 12.38 1.98 18.01
CA ASP A 218 12.24 3.41 18.37
C ASP A 218 12.79 3.74 19.78
N GLY A 219 13.70 2.90 20.29
CA GLY A 219 14.31 3.04 21.62
C GLY A 219 13.73 2.10 22.69
N HIS A 220 12.98 1.07 22.28
CA HIS A 220 12.37 0.05 23.13
C HIS A 220 13.27 -0.39 24.31
N THR A 221 12.76 -0.23 25.54
CA THR A 221 13.50 -0.56 26.78
C THR A 221 13.35 -2.02 27.20
N GLN A 222 12.38 -2.74 26.63
CA GLN A 222 12.14 -4.18 26.84
C GLN A 222 11.70 -4.82 25.53
N HIS A 223 12.07 -6.07 25.29
CA HIS A 223 11.67 -6.85 24.13
C HIS A 223 10.44 -7.70 24.44
N GLN A 224 9.57 -7.89 23.45
CA GLN A 224 8.36 -8.67 23.60
C GLN A 224 8.02 -9.45 22.34
N VAL A 225 7.44 -10.62 22.56
CA VAL A 225 6.81 -11.46 21.54
C VAL A 225 5.50 -11.99 22.14
N SER A 226 4.46 -12.06 21.31
CA SER A 226 3.15 -12.65 21.62
C SER A 226 3.01 -14.04 21.01
N LYS A 227 3.63 -14.30 19.85
CA LYS A 227 3.61 -15.61 19.17
C LYS A 227 4.96 -16.34 19.29
N HIS A 228 5.08 -17.12 20.35
CA HIS A 228 6.28 -17.92 20.60
C HIS A 228 6.26 -19.24 19.81
N LEU A 229 7.38 -19.55 19.17
CA LEU A 229 7.59 -20.78 18.41
C LEU A 229 8.10 -21.92 19.32
N LEU A 230 8.16 -23.15 18.78
CA LEU A 230 8.88 -24.25 19.43
C LEU A 230 10.40 -24.00 19.36
N PRO A 231 11.13 -24.07 20.47
CA PRO A 231 12.60 -23.94 20.47
C PRO A 231 13.29 -24.89 19.49
N ALA A 232 12.73 -26.08 19.29
CA ALA A 232 13.25 -27.08 18.35
C ALA A 232 13.32 -26.60 16.89
N PHE A 233 12.51 -25.61 16.48
CA PHE A 233 12.58 -25.05 15.12
C PHE A 233 13.91 -24.34 14.83
N THR A 234 14.65 -23.94 15.87
CA THR A 234 15.99 -23.36 15.74
C THR A 234 17.07 -24.30 16.27
N GLY A 235 16.78 -25.60 16.34
CA GLY A 235 17.71 -26.62 16.80
C GLY A 235 17.91 -26.67 18.30
N PHE A 236 17.05 -26.04 19.12
CA PHE A 236 17.21 -26.15 20.56
C PHE A 236 16.79 -27.55 21.04
N HIS A 237 17.76 -28.29 21.59
CA HIS A 237 17.58 -29.67 22.02
C HIS A 237 18.33 -29.97 23.33
N ASN A 238 17.96 -31.06 23.98
CA ASN A 238 18.69 -31.55 25.14
C ASN A 238 20.10 -32.01 24.72
N LYS A 239 21.18 -31.50 25.32
CA LYS A 239 22.55 -31.91 24.90
C LYS A 239 22.88 -33.39 25.18
N LYS A 240 22.23 -34.04 26.15
CA LYS A 240 22.52 -35.45 26.47
C LYS A 240 21.81 -36.41 25.52
N THR A 241 20.50 -36.22 25.34
CA THR A 241 19.68 -37.12 24.52
C THR A 241 19.56 -36.68 23.08
N ARG A 242 19.93 -35.43 22.77
CA ARG A 242 19.70 -34.76 21.48
C ARG A 242 18.21 -34.64 21.11
N PHE A 243 17.32 -34.82 22.07
CA PHE A 243 15.88 -34.69 21.84
C PHE A 243 15.46 -33.22 21.68
N PRO A 244 14.66 -32.90 20.65
CA PRO A 244 14.12 -31.55 20.43
C PRO A 244 13.30 -31.08 21.63
N THR A 245 13.35 -29.77 21.91
CA THR A 245 12.49 -29.15 22.92
C THR A 245 11.15 -28.74 22.29
N LEU A 246 10.12 -29.53 22.55
CA LEU A 246 8.78 -29.43 21.94
C LEU A 246 7.76 -28.72 22.86
N ILE A 247 8.24 -27.82 23.71
CA ILE A 247 7.45 -27.03 24.66
C ILE A 247 7.60 -25.56 24.28
N ILE A 248 6.50 -24.83 24.12
CA ILE A 248 6.53 -23.40 23.84
C ILE A 248 7.01 -22.67 25.09
N CYS A 249 7.91 -21.70 24.92
CA CYS A 249 8.65 -21.13 26.04
C CYS A 249 7.80 -20.34 27.06
N THR A 250 6.54 -20.02 26.76
CA THR A 250 5.62 -19.36 27.69
C THR A 250 4.80 -20.33 28.54
N GLU A 251 4.79 -21.63 28.19
CA GLU A 251 4.08 -22.69 28.92
C GLU A 251 4.64 -22.84 30.35
N ASN A 252 3.80 -23.30 31.29
CA ASN A 252 4.21 -23.52 32.67
C ASN A 252 5.41 -24.48 32.81
N GLU A 253 5.47 -25.49 31.95
CA GLU A 253 6.56 -26.48 31.95
C GLU A 253 7.91 -25.82 31.63
N ALA A 254 7.95 -24.88 30.68
CA ALA A 254 9.15 -24.11 30.34
C ALA A 254 9.61 -23.21 31.50
N HIS A 255 8.66 -22.62 32.23
CA HIS A 255 8.93 -21.78 33.43
C HIS A 255 9.46 -22.59 34.61
N ASN A 256 9.02 -23.84 34.75
CA ASN A 256 9.47 -24.76 35.81
C ASN A 256 10.77 -25.50 35.42
N SER A 257 11.25 -25.33 34.19
CA SER A 257 12.48 -25.95 33.69
C SER A 257 13.71 -25.13 34.03
N THR A 258 14.89 -25.73 33.80
CA THR A 258 16.18 -25.04 33.92
C THR A 258 16.80 -24.83 32.55
N TRP A 259 17.44 -23.67 32.39
CA TRP A 259 18.01 -23.18 31.14
C TRP A 259 19.49 -22.88 31.34
N ARG A 260 20.28 -22.98 30.28
CA ARG A 260 21.70 -22.64 30.33
C ARG A 260 22.12 -21.85 29.12
N CYS A 261 23.12 -21.00 29.32
CA CYS A 261 23.91 -20.43 28.23
C CYS A 261 25.09 -21.36 27.97
N ASP A 262 25.56 -21.42 26.72
CA ASP A 262 26.71 -22.25 26.35
C ASP A 262 28.01 -21.80 27.01
N GLU A 263 28.13 -20.50 27.32
CA GLU A 263 29.32 -19.89 27.89
C GLU A 263 29.62 -20.35 29.33
N ASP A 264 28.59 -20.45 30.16
CA ASP A 264 28.76 -20.63 31.61
C ASP A 264 28.46 -22.06 32.11
N SER A 265 27.90 -22.94 31.26
CA SER A 265 27.55 -24.34 31.58
C SER A 265 26.67 -24.58 32.82
N ILE A 266 26.18 -23.53 33.49
CA ILE A 266 25.32 -23.58 34.67
C ILE A 266 23.85 -23.57 34.23
N TYR A 267 23.07 -24.49 34.78
CA TYR A 267 21.62 -24.54 34.64
C TYR A 267 20.98 -23.65 35.70
N LEU A 268 20.18 -22.67 35.26
CA LEU A 268 19.46 -21.73 36.10
C LEU A 268 17.95 -21.83 35.86
N PRO A 269 17.10 -21.57 36.86
CA PRO A 269 15.69 -21.32 36.64
C PRO A 269 15.46 -20.21 35.61
N LEU A 270 14.36 -20.26 34.85
CA LEU A 270 14.13 -19.36 33.72
C LEU A 270 14.29 -17.87 34.07
N THR A 271 13.68 -17.41 35.17
CA THR A 271 13.77 -16.00 35.60
C THR A 271 15.20 -15.58 35.92
N GLU A 272 15.98 -16.44 36.57
CA GLU A 272 17.39 -16.17 36.89
C GLU A 272 18.25 -16.18 35.64
N PHE A 273 18.00 -17.13 34.73
CA PHE A 273 18.65 -17.20 33.41
C PHE A 273 18.42 -15.91 32.61
N LEU A 274 17.17 -15.48 32.46
CA LEU A 274 16.84 -14.25 31.73
C LEU A 274 17.39 -13.00 32.42
N SER A 275 17.32 -12.92 33.76
CA SER A 275 17.88 -11.79 34.51
C SER A 275 19.38 -11.63 34.29
N LYS A 276 20.10 -12.76 34.18
CA LYS A 276 21.55 -12.77 34.02
C LYS A 276 21.99 -12.46 32.58
N TYR A 277 21.38 -13.11 31.58
CA TYR A 277 21.88 -13.05 30.20
C TYR A 277 21.02 -12.19 29.25
N HIS A 278 19.73 -12.03 29.55
CA HIS A 278 18.76 -11.37 28.67
C HIS A 278 17.79 -10.45 29.44
N PRO A 279 18.27 -9.50 30.26
CA PRO A 279 17.43 -8.75 31.21
C PRO A 279 16.34 -7.91 30.53
N LEU A 280 16.56 -7.48 29.29
CA LEU A 280 15.58 -6.72 28.50
C LEU A 280 14.36 -7.55 28.08
N TRP A 281 14.39 -8.88 28.22
CA TRP A 281 13.24 -9.76 27.99
C TRP A 281 12.37 -9.96 29.25
N LEU A 282 12.68 -9.27 30.34
CA LEU A 282 11.89 -9.29 31.57
C LEU A 282 10.95 -8.07 31.65
N PRO A 283 9.70 -8.25 32.11
CA PRO A 283 9.10 -9.50 32.58
C PRO A 283 8.77 -10.46 31.43
N PHE A 284 9.15 -11.73 31.58
CA PHE A 284 8.88 -12.73 30.55
C PHE A 284 7.45 -13.27 30.68
N PRO A 285 6.68 -13.37 29.57
CA PRO A 285 5.30 -13.82 29.64
C PRO A 285 5.20 -15.25 30.18
N ARG A 286 4.33 -15.43 31.17
CA ARG A 286 3.88 -16.73 31.66
C ARG A 286 2.42 -16.88 31.27
N SER A 287 2.17 -17.69 30.25
CA SER A 287 0.83 -17.93 29.74
C SER A 287 0.80 -19.27 29.05
N GLU A 288 -0.21 -20.07 29.36
CA GLU A 288 -0.58 -21.20 28.52
C GLU A 288 -0.98 -20.64 27.15
N PRO A 289 -0.25 -20.95 26.08
CA PRO A 289 -0.67 -20.55 24.75
C PRO A 289 -2.04 -21.16 24.45
N SER A 290 -2.83 -20.54 23.56
CA SER A 290 -4.12 -21.13 23.20
C SER A 290 -3.91 -22.53 22.63
N ASP A 291 -4.86 -23.45 22.91
CA ASP A 291 -4.83 -24.81 22.35
C ASP A 291 -4.66 -24.80 20.82
N GLU A 292 -5.22 -23.79 20.15
CA GLU A 292 -5.04 -23.57 18.72
C GLU A 292 -3.59 -23.27 18.33
N HIS A 293 -2.91 -22.38 19.06
CA HIS A 293 -1.51 -22.05 18.80
C HIS A 293 -0.59 -23.24 19.05
N VAL A 294 -0.80 -23.95 20.17
CA VAL A 294 -0.06 -25.18 20.49
C VAL A 294 -0.29 -26.24 19.40
N ALA A 295 -1.54 -26.52 19.04
CA ALA A 295 -1.87 -27.49 18.00
C ALA A 295 -1.22 -27.13 16.66
N LYS A 296 -1.22 -25.84 16.29
CA LYS A 296 -0.60 -25.34 15.06
C LYS A 296 0.91 -25.55 15.06
N MET A 297 1.61 -25.16 16.13
CA MET A 297 3.07 -25.36 16.23
C MET A 297 3.44 -26.85 16.16
N ARG A 298 2.67 -27.71 16.83
CA ARG A 298 2.88 -29.16 16.83
C ARG A 298 2.59 -29.78 15.46
N ALA A 299 1.59 -29.30 14.74
CA ALA A 299 1.32 -29.71 13.36
C ALA A 299 2.47 -29.34 12.42
N ILE A 300 2.97 -28.11 12.53
CA ILE A 300 4.10 -27.62 11.72
C ILE A 300 5.35 -28.44 12.03
N TRP A 301 5.66 -28.65 13.31
CA TRP A 301 6.74 -29.55 13.72
C TRP A 301 6.57 -30.94 13.11
N TRP A 302 5.39 -31.55 13.23
CA TRP A 302 5.16 -32.88 12.67
C TRP A 302 5.49 -32.98 11.17
N LYS A 303 5.16 -31.95 10.39
CA LYS A 303 5.44 -31.88 8.95
C LYS A 303 6.94 -31.67 8.65
N LEU A 304 7.68 -30.99 9.53
CA LEU A 304 9.08 -30.60 9.31
C LEU A 304 10.10 -31.34 10.19
N LYS A 305 9.66 -32.23 11.08
CA LYS A 305 10.53 -32.83 12.10
C LYS A 305 11.70 -33.59 11.50
N ASP A 306 11.50 -34.28 10.38
CA ASP A 306 12.55 -35.09 9.77
C ASP A 306 13.65 -34.19 9.17
N GLU A 307 13.28 -33.13 8.42
CA GLU A 307 14.23 -32.16 7.86
C GLU A 307 14.95 -31.36 8.96
N LEU A 308 14.22 -30.91 9.99
CA LEU A 308 14.80 -30.12 11.09
C LEU A 308 15.69 -30.96 12.00
N CYS A 309 15.35 -32.23 12.22
CA CYS A 309 16.20 -33.13 12.99
C CYS A 309 17.51 -33.43 12.25
N GLU A 310 17.45 -33.58 10.93
CA GLU A 310 18.66 -33.73 10.11
C GLU A 310 19.51 -32.44 10.13
N GLU A 311 18.89 -31.27 9.86
CA GLU A 311 19.58 -29.98 9.78
C GLU A 311 20.29 -29.60 11.09
N HIS A 312 19.66 -29.87 12.23
CA HIS A 312 20.17 -29.46 13.54
C HIS A 312 20.77 -30.59 14.36
N ASP A 313 21.02 -31.76 13.76
CA ASP A 313 21.60 -32.92 14.45
C ASP A 313 20.77 -33.29 15.72
N MET A 314 19.43 -33.38 15.58
CA MET A 314 18.53 -33.81 16.66
C MET A 314 18.09 -35.26 16.49
N VAL A 315 17.67 -35.89 17.59
CA VAL A 315 17.08 -37.24 17.60
C VAL A 315 15.58 -37.09 17.81
N ASP A 316 14.78 -37.45 16.81
CA ASP A 316 13.31 -37.38 16.89
C ASP A 316 12.79 -38.26 18.04
N ASN A 317 12.12 -37.62 18.99
CA ASN A 317 11.38 -38.26 20.08
C ASN A 317 9.92 -37.80 20.12
N THR A 318 9.41 -37.28 19.01
CA THR A 318 8.04 -36.78 18.89
C THR A 318 7.07 -37.91 19.18
N ASP A 319 6.06 -37.63 20.02
CA ASP A 319 5.01 -38.61 20.34
C ASP A 319 4.32 -39.07 19.04
N PRO A 320 4.34 -40.39 18.72
CA PRO A 320 3.75 -40.91 17.48
C PRO A 320 2.26 -40.58 17.32
N SER A 321 1.53 -40.32 18.42
CA SER A 321 0.13 -39.91 18.38
C SER A 321 -0.08 -38.51 17.76
N TRP A 322 0.98 -37.71 17.60
CA TRP A 322 0.88 -36.39 16.97
C TRP A 322 0.50 -36.49 15.50
N GLY A 323 0.87 -37.57 14.81
CA GLY A 323 0.46 -37.78 13.42
C GLY A 323 -1.05 -37.86 13.26
N SER A 324 -1.74 -38.59 14.13
CA SER A 324 -3.22 -38.68 14.09
C SER A 324 -3.91 -37.44 14.66
N ARG A 325 -3.27 -36.73 15.60
CA ARG A 325 -3.84 -35.53 16.24
C ARG A 325 -3.68 -34.24 15.43
N TYR A 326 -2.56 -34.10 14.73
CA TYR A 326 -2.15 -32.83 14.12
C TYR A 326 -1.78 -32.97 12.63
N GLY A 327 -1.48 -34.17 12.15
CA GLY A 327 -0.98 -34.39 10.79
C GLY A 327 -1.94 -33.94 9.67
N SER A 328 -3.24 -33.87 9.94
CA SER A 328 -4.26 -33.39 8.99
C SER A 328 -4.49 -31.87 9.02
N LEU A 329 -3.87 -31.14 9.95
CA LEU A 329 -4.06 -29.68 10.09
C LEU A 329 -3.27 -28.87 9.06
N ILE A 330 -2.34 -29.50 8.35
CA ILE A 330 -1.57 -28.88 7.27
C ILE A 330 -1.83 -29.70 6.00
N PRO A 331 -2.44 -29.10 4.96
CA PRO A 331 -2.64 -29.76 3.67
C PRO A 331 -1.32 -30.28 3.09
N GLU A 332 -1.38 -31.35 2.28
CA GLU A 332 -0.18 -32.00 1.73
C GLU A 332 0.74 -31.08 0.93
#